data_AF-A0A0F9THQ1-F1
#
_entry.id   AF-A0A0F9THQ1-F1
#
_cell.length_a   1.000
_cell.length_b   1.000
_cell.length_c   1.000
_cell.angle_alpha   90.00
_cell.angle_beta   90.00
_cell.angle_gamma   90.00
#
_symmetry.space_group_name_H-M   'P 1'
#
loop_
_entity.id
_entity.type
_entity.pdbx_description
1 polymer ?
#
loop_
_entity_poly.entity_id
_entity_poly.type
_entity_poly.pdbx_seq_one_letter_code
_entity_poly.pdbx_strand_id
1 'polypeptide(L)'
;MDDQQFNTQQLDKQLDHSSDALYAGMMREDKVSNILSQINPDNLLTDIEHRIRGEKKDSTGVWVKIHPDAEPVSEEMVSNFISFLGAILNQNTSMSNFKEQEINNMMEMITSWVISDLSVNARKYGIEGQYTEYDRVGHIICATCFAVFKRALNGRESARIFKMLRVTESNSPQKQNKLWDNLKFWN
;
A
#
# COMPACT_ATOMS: atom_id res chain seq x y z
N MET A 1 49.98 -28.33 21.40
CA MET A 1 50.06 -27.29 20.34
C MET A 1 48.68 -27.21 19.70
N ASP A 2 47.62 -27.09 20.51
CA ASP A 2 46.25 -27.41 20.08
C ASP A 2 45.22 -26.31 20.42
N ASP A 3 45.60 -25.32 21.24
CA ASP A 3 44.67 -24.27 21.69
C ASP A 3 44.50 -23.12 20.67
N GLN A 4 45.42 -22.95 19.71
CA GLN A 4 45.30 -21.91 18.68
C GLN A 4 44.35 -22.28 17.53
N GLN A 5 44.13 -23.58 17.27
CA GLN A 5 43.20 -24.01 16.23
C GLN A 5 41.73 -23.91 16.69
N PHE A 6 41.47 -24.10 17.98
CA PHE A 6 40.12 -24.03 18.54
C PHE A 6 39.54 -22.60 18.53
N ASN A 7 40.40 -21.60 18.71
CA ASN A 7 40.00 -20.20 18.76
C ASN A 7 39.66 -19.63 17.37
N THR A 8 40.31 -20.14 16.32
CA THR A 8 40.07 -19.71 14.93
C THR A 8 38.73 -20.24 14.40
N GLN A 9 38.36 -21.49 14.74
CA GLN A 9 37.06 -22.07 14.36
C GLN A 9 35.85 -21.43 15.04
N GLN A 10 36.02 -20.82 16.23
CA GLN A 10 34.94 -20.07 16.89
C GLN A 10 34.75 -18.68 16.28
N LEU A 11 35.83 -18.04 15.81
CA LEU A 11 35.77 -16.75 15.14
C LEU A 11 35.10 -16.87 13.75
N ASP A 12 35.44 -17.91 12.99
CA ASP A 12 34.86 -18.15 11.66
C ASP A 12 33.36 -18.48 11.73
N LYS A 13 32.91 -19.21 12.76
CA LYS A 13 31.47 -19.45 13.00
C LYS A 13 30.69 -18.20 13.44
N GLN A 14 31.35 -17.23 14.08
CA GLN A 14 30.71 -15.95 14.43
C GLN A 14 30.63 -15.00 13.22
N LEU A 15 31.56 -15.07 12.29
CA LEU A 15 31.56 -14.27 11.07
C LEU A 15 30.50 -14.74 10.06
N ASP A 16 30.33 -16.06 9.88
CA ASP A 16 29.28 -16.61 9.01
C ASP A 16 27.86 -16.24 9.48
N HIS A 17 27.62 -16.29 10.80
CA HIS A 17 26.32 -15.86 11.35
C HIS A 17 26.04 -14.37 11.22
N SER A 18 27.06 -13.53 11.01
CA SER A 18 26.89 -12.08 10.83
C SER A 18 26.48 -11.69 9.41
N SER A 19 27.03 -12.39 8.40
CA SER A 19 26.73 -12.14 6.98
C SER A 19 25.30 -12.57 6.63
N ASP A 20 24.88 -13.74 7.11
CA ASP A 20 23.51 -14.24 6.93
C ASP A 20 22.47 -13.36 7.64
N ALA A 21 22.81 -12.81 8.82
CA ALA A 21 21.93 -11.90 9.56
C ALA A 21 21.77 -10.55 8.84
N LEU A 22 22.85 -9.99 8.29
CA LEU A 22 22.81 -8.76 7.49
C LEU A 22 22.02 -8.95 6.19
N TYR A 23 22.25 -10.04 5.46
CA TYR A 23 21.51 -10.37 4.25
C TYR A 23 20.01 -10.61 4.54
N ALA A 24 19.70 -11.32 5.62
CA ALA A 24 18.32 -11.51 6.07
C ALA A 24 17.65 -10.20 6.55
N GLY A 25 18.44 -9.22 6.99
CA GLY A 25 17.99 -7.85 7.29
C GLY A 25 17.63 -7.08 6.02
N MET A 26 18.56 -7.01 5.06
CA MET A 26 18.35 -6.33 3.76
C MET A 26 17.15 -6.90 2.98
N MET A 27 17.05 -8.23 2.87
CA MET A 27 15.93 -8.92 2.23
C MET A 27 14.57 -8.64 2.91
N ARG A 28 14.56 -8.26 4.19
CA ARG A 28 13.34 -7.89 4.93
C ARG A 28 12.97 -6.43 4.73
N GLU A 29 13.95 -5.52 4.76
CA GLU A 29 13.73 -4.11 4.43
C GLU A 29 13.17 -3.95 3.02
N ASP A 30 13.71 -4.70 2.05
CA ASP A 30 13.19 -4.73 0.68
C ASP A 30 11.73 -5.20 0.62
N LYS A 31 11.35 -6.23 1.41
CA LYS A 31 9.96 -6.70 1.49
C LYS A 31 9.03 -5.66 2.10
N VAL A 32 9.46 -4.98 3.16
CA VAL A 32 8.66 -3.92 3.79
C VAL A 32 8.51 -2.73 2.84
N SER A 33 9.59 -2.32 2.18
CA SER A 33 9.59 -1.26 1.16
C SER A 33 8.63 -1.59 0.01
N ASN A 34 8.65 -2.83 -0.48
CA ASN A 34 7.74 -3.30 -1.53
C ASN A 34 6.26 -3.31 -1.11
N ILE A 35 5.97 -3.61 0.16
CA ILE A 35 4.59 -3.55 0.68
C ILE A 35 4.15 -2.10 0.83
N LEU A 36 5.02 -1.22 1.36
CA LEU A 36 4.73 0.20 1.50
C LEU A 36 4.52 0.87 0.15
N SER A 37 5.30 0.53 -0.87
CA SER A 37 5.14 1.08 -2.23
C SER A 37 3.82 0.64 -2.88
N GLN A 38 3.30 -0.55 -2.55
CA GLN A 38 1.97 -1.03 -2.97
C GLN A 38 0.81 -0.40 -2.20
N ILE A 39 1.10 0.31 -1.10
CA ILE A 39 0.13 1.03 -0.27
C ILE A 39 0.22 2.54 -0.53
N ASN A 40 1.21 2.99 -1.32
CA ASN A 40 1.34 4.40 -1.64
C ASN A 40 0.08 4.89 -2.39
N PRO A 41 -0.73 5.78 -1.77
CA PRO A 41 -1.96 6.27 -2.38
C PRO A 41 -1.70 7.02 -3.69
N ASP A 42 -0.53 7.63 -3.87
CA ASP A 42 -0.21 8.39 -5.08
C ASP A 42 -0.17 7.49 -6.31
N ASN A 43 0.48 6.31 -6.20
CA ASN A 43 0.50 5.32 -7.27
C ASN A 43 -0.90 4.82 -7.62
N LEU A 44 -1.76 4.66 -6.60
CA LEU A 44 -3.13 4.24 -6.80
C LEU A 44 -3.95 5.33 -7.51
N LEU A 45 -3.81 6.59 -7.10
CA LEU A 45 -4.50 7.72 -7.72
C LEU A 45 -4.07 7.90 -9.19
N THR A 46 -2.78 7.80 -9.49
CA THR A 46 -2.28 7.81 -10.88
C THR A 46 -2.87 6.65 -11.69
N ASP A 47 -2.88 5.42 -11.16
CA ASP A 47 -3.49 4.28 -11.84
C ASP A 47 -5.00 4.47 -12.07
N ILE A 48 -5.73 5.08 -11.12
CA ILE A 48 -7.16 5.41 -11.29
C ILE A 48 -7.35 6.47 -12.36
N GLU A 49 -6.52 7.52 -12.37
CA GLU A 49 -6.57 8.59 -13.34
C GLU A 49 -6.52 8.04 -14.77
N HIS A 50 -5.50 7.21 -15.05
CA HIS A 50 -5.34 6.55 -16.33
C HIS A 50 -6.53 5.63 -16.67
N ARG A 51 -7.08 4.90 -15.68
CA ARG A 51 -8.27 4.06 -15.91
C ARG A 51 -9.50 4.89 -16.23
N ILE A 52 -9.72 6.03 -15.57
CA ILE A 52 -10.83 6.95 -15.90
C ILE A 52 -10.65 7.47 -17.33
N ARG A 53 -9.42 7.81 -17.74
CA ARG A 53 -9.06 8.19 -19.12
C ARG A 53 -9.25 7.07 -20.15
N GLY A 54 -9.51 5.84 -19.72
CA GLY A 54 -9.68 4.70 -20.61
C GLY A 54 -8.35 4.10 -21.08
N GLU A 55 -7.31 4.19 -20.24
CA GLU A 55 -5.96 3.71 -20.52
C GLU A 55 -5.62 2.48 -19.67
N LYS A 56 -4.70 1.67 -20.18
CA LYS A 56 -4.13 0.51 -19.48
C LYS A 56 -2.62 0.45 -19.70
N LYS A 57 -1.89 -0.14 -18.74
CA LYS A 57 -0.48 -0.49 -18.95
C LYS A 57 -0.39 -1.65 -19.94
N ASP A 58 0.45 -1.52 -20.95
CA ASP A 58 0.82 -2.61 -21.84
C ASP A 58 1.85 -3.56 -21.17
N SER A 59 2.35 -4.54 -21.93
CA SER A 59 3.39 -5.46 -21.45
C SER A 59 4.73 -4.79 -21.11
N THR A 60 4.96 -3.56 -21.58
CA THR A 60 6.17 -2.78 -21.34
C THR A 60 6.02 -1.81 -20.16
N GLY A 61 4.81 -1.70 -19.59
CA GLY A 61 4.48 -0.79 -18.50
C GLY A 61 4.07 0.62 -18.97
N VAL A 62 3.93 0.83 -20.28
CA VAL A 62 3.52 2.12 -20.86
C VAL A 62 2.00 2.20 -20.90
N TRP A 63 1.45 3.36 -20.54
CA TRP A 63 0.03 3.63 -20.64
C TRP A 63 -0.41 3.81 -22.09
N VAL A 64 -1.38 3.01 -22.50
CA VAL A 64 -1.97 3.04 -23.84
C VAL A 64 -3.49 3.06 -23.74
N LYS A 65 -4.15 3.76 -24.66
CA LYS A 65 -5.61 3.74 -24.75
C LYS A 65 -6.12 2.32 -24.96
N ILE A 66 -7.19 1.94 -24.25
CA ILE A 66 -7.86 0.65 -24.44
C ILE A 66 -8.50 0.59 -25.84
N HIS A 67 -9.07 1.70 -26.28
CA HIS A 67 -9.65 1.88 -27.61
C HIS A 67 -8.94 3.05 -28.31
N PRO A 68 -8.21 2.82 -29.42
CA PRO A 68 -7.48 3.88 -30.13
C PRO A 68 -8.38 5.03 -30.58
N ASP A 69 -9.60 4.70 -30.99
CA ASP A 69 -10.58 5.64 -31.54
C ASP A 69 -11.55 6.21 -30.49
N ALA A 70 -11.37 5.87 -29.21
CA ALA A 70 -12.22 6.42 -28.16
C ALA A 70 -12.01 7.93 -28.01
N GLU A 71 -13.14 8.64 -27.87
CA GLU A 71 -13.13 10.06 -27.56
C GLU A 71 -12.41 10.30 -26.22
N PRO A 72 -11.62 11.37 -26.13
CA PRO A 72 -10.97 11.73 -24.89
C PRO A 72 -12.02 12.06 -23.83
N VAL A 73 -11.83 11.47 -22.65
CA VAL A 73 -12.65 11.73 -21.47
C VAL A 73 -12.43 13.16 -20.98
N SER A 74 -13.46 13.82 -20.46
CA SER A 74 -13.34 15.18 -19.92
C SER A 74 -12.29 15.28 -18.81
N GLU A 75 -11.29 16.14 -19.01
CA GLU A 75 -10.26 16.45 -18.01
C GLU A 75 -10.86 16.98 -16.70
N GLU A 76 -11.97 17.69 -16.78
CA GLU A 76 -12.66 18.19 -15.61
C GLU A 76 -13.25 17.05 -14.78
N MET A 77 -13.85 16.05 -15.44
CA MET A 77 -14.34 14.85 -14.78
C MET A 77 -13.20 14.11 -14.07
N VAL A 78 -12.08 13.92 -14.78
CA VAL A 78 -10.88 13.30 -14.22
C VAL A 78 -10.40 14.06 -12.99
N SER A 79 -10.22 15.38 -13.09
CA SER A 79 -9.76 16.23 -11.99
C SER A 79 -10.70 16.17 -10.78
N ASN A 80 -12.02 16.21 -11.00
CA ASN A 80 -13.00 16.16 -9.91
C ASN A 80 -12.95 14.82 -9.17
N PHE A 81 -12.90 13.70 -9.90
CA PHE A 81 -12.82 12.39 -9.28
C PHE A 81 -11.48 12.14 -8.59
N ILE A 82 -10.36 12.57 -9.16
CA ILE A 82 -9.06 12.44 -8.51
C ILE A 82 -8.98 13.30 -7.25
N SER A 83 -9.54 14.51 -7.26
CA SER A 83 -9.60 15.37 -6.06
C SER A 83 -10.45 14.74 -4.96
N PHE A 84 -11.63 14.21 -5.31
CA PHE A 84 -12.49 13.49 -4.37
C PHE A 84 -11.82 12.24 -3.80
N LEU A 85 -11.22 11.43 -4.68
CA LEU A 85 -10.51 10.22 -4.28
C LEU A 85 -9.28 10.52 -3.45
N GLY A 86 -8.53 11.61 -3.71
CA GLY A 86 -7.39 12.00 -2.89
C GLY A 86 -7.77 12.31 -1.44
N ALA A 87 -8.98 12.84 -1.21
CA ALA A 87 -9.48 13.06 0.15
C ALA A 87 -9.79 11.74 0.89
N ILE A 88 -10.23 10.70 0.16
CA ILE A 88 -10.65 9.42 0.74
C ILE A 88 -9.49 8.43 0.79
N LEU A 89 -8.80 8.23 -0.32
CA LEU A 89 -7.70 7.28 -0.54
C LEU A 89 -6.38 7.89 -0.10
N ASN A 90 -6.24 8.13 1.20
CA ASN A 90 -5.00 8.56 1.80
C ASN A 90 -4.39 7.45 2.68
N GLN A 91 -3.17 7.68 3.15
CA GLN A 91 -2.45 6.70 3.98
C GLN A 91 -3.17 6.39 5.29
N ASN A 92 -3.86 7.39 5.88
CA ASN A 92 -4.61 7.19 7.11
C ASN A 92 -5.78 6.23 6.90
N THR A 93 -6.53 6.41 5.81
CA THR A 93 -7.64 5.52 5.43
C THR A 93 -7.16 4.09 5.19
N SER A 94 -6.02 3.93 4.50
CA SER A 94 -5.47 2.60 4.17
C SER A 94 -4.97 1.83 5.41
N MET A 95 -4.54 2.55 6.45
CA MET A 95 -4.01 1.98 7.70
C MET A 95 -5.03 1.92 8.84
N SER A 96 -6.24 2.44 8.60
CA SER A 96 -7.32 2.48 9.58
C SER A 96 -7.79 1.08 9.98
N ASN A 97 -8.51 1.02 11.09
CA ASN A 97 -9.13 -0.21 11.60
C ASN A 97 -10.64 -0.10 11.45
N PHE A 98 -11.12 -0.07 10.21
CA PHE A 98 -12.56 0.06 9.95
C PHE A 98 -13.29 -1.22 10.31
N LYS A 99 -14.48 -1.06 10.89
CA LYS A 99 -15.50 -2.09 11.02
C LYS A 99 -16.26 -2.21 9.71
N GLU A 100 -16.86 -3.37 9.48
CA GLU A 100 -17.66 -3.64 8.30
C GLU A 100 -18.79 -2.62 8.10
N GLN A 101 -19.49 -2.23 9.17
CA GLN A 101 -20.53 -1.20 9.10
C GLN A 101 -19.99 0.17 8.66
N GLU A 102 -18.79 0.55 9.10
CA GLU A 102 -18.18 1.83 8.70
C GLU A 102 -17.81 1.82 7.22
N ILE A 103 -17.31 0.68 6.72
CA ILE A 103 -17.04 0.51 5.29
C ILE A 103 -18.34 0.62 4.48
N ASN A 104 -19.41 -0.03 4.91
CA ASN A 104 -20.69 0.05 4.21
C ASN A 104 -21.22 1.48 4.15
N ASN A 105 -21.19 2.21 5.28
CA ASN A 105 -21.60 3.62 5.32
C ASN A 105 -20.75 4.50 4.38
N MET A 106 -19.43 4.29 4.35
CA MET A 106 -18.54 5.03 3.44
C MET A 106 -18.82 4.68 1.97
N MET A 107 -19.06 3.41 1.66
CA MET A 107 -19.37 2.97 0.31
C MET A 107 -20.73 3.50 -0.19
N GLU A 108 -21.74 3.57 0.68
CA GLU A 108 -23.03 4.19 0.37
C GLU A 108 -22.87 5.68 0.06
N MET A 109 -22.12 6.41 0.89
CA MET A 109 -21.82 7.83 0.65
C MET A 109 -21.08 8.04 -0.67
N ILE A 110 -20.04 7.24 -0.95
CA ILE A 110 -19.28 7.33 -2.20
C ILE A 110 -20.17 7.03 -3.40
N THR A 111 -20.96 5.94 -3.34
CA THR A 111 -21.85 5.56 -4.44
C THR A 111 -22.88 6.65 -4.71
N SER A 112 -23.49 7.20 -3.66
CA SER A 112 -24.45 8.31 -3.78
C SER A 112 -23.82 9.55 -4.40
N TRP A 113 -22.60 9.92 -3.96
CA TRP A 113 -21.89 11.08 -4.50
C TRP A 113 -21.50 10.87 -5.97
N VAL A 114 -20.95 9.71 -6.34
CA VAL A 114 -20.56 9.38 -7.71
C VAL A 114 -21.77 9.42 -8.65
N ILE A 115 -22.89 8.80 -8.27
CA ILE A 115 -24.12 8.81 -9.08
C ILE A 115 -24.62 10.25 -9.25
N SER A 116 -24.63 11.04 -8.17
CA SER A 116 -25.06 12.43 -8.21
C SER A 116 -24.18 13.29 -9.12
N ASP A 117 -22.85 13.19 -8.96
CA ASP A 117 -21.89 13.98 -9.74
C ASP A 117 -21.96 13.66 -11.24
N LEU A 118 -21.96 12.37 -11.60
CA LEU A 118 -22.09 11.94 -13.00
C LEU A 118 -23.43 12.38 -13.61
N SER A 119 -24.52 12.32 -12.85
CA SER A 119 -25.85 12.69 -13.33
C SER A 119 -26.00 14.20 -13.52
N VAL A 120 -25.53 15.00 -12.57
CA VAL A 120 -25.65 16.46 -12.59
C VAL A 120 -24.69 17.08 -13.60
N ASN A 121 -23.46 16.58 -13.69
CA ASN A 121 -22.42 17.12 -14.56
C ASN A 121 -22.29 16.39 -15.91
N ALA A 122 -23.19 15.45 -16.21
CA ALA A 122 -23.27 14.67 -17.44
C ALA A 122 -22.91 15.44 -18.71
N ARG A 123 -23.61 16.55 -18.92
CA ARG A 123 -23.47 17.42 -20.09
C ARG A 123 -22.11 18.12 -20.11
N LYS A 124 -21.62 18.54 -18.95
CA LYS A 124 -20.32 19.21 -18.78
C LYS A 124 -19.16 18.24 -19.06
N TYR A 125 -19.33 16.99 -18.65
CA TYR A 125 -18.36 15.92 -18.86
C TYR A 125 -18.43 15.32 -20.27
N GLY A 126 -19.43 15.69 -21.08
CA GLY A 126 -19.60 15.18 -22.44
C GLY A 126 -20.14 13.74 -22.49
N ILE A 127 -20.71 13.23 -21.40
CA ILE A 127 -21.21 11.85 -21.29
C ILE A 127 -22.74 11.77 -21.29
N GLU A 128 -23.46 12.87 -21.52
CA GLU A 128 -24.93 12.89 -21.53
C GLU A 128 -25.50 11.84 -22.50
N GLY A 129 -26.30 10.90 -21.99
CA GLY A 129 -26.85 9.76 -22.75
C GLY A 129 -25.91 8.57 -22.96
N GLN A 130 -24.64 8.66 -22.53
CA GLN A 130 -23.65 7.59 -22.66
C GLN A 130 -23.62 6.69 -21.41
N TYR A 131 -24.68 5.93 -21.15
CA TYR A 131 -24.81 5.10 -19.94
C TYR A 131 -23.63 4.14 -19.70
N THR A 132 -22.97 3.66 -20.76
CA THR A 132 -21.77 2.83 -20.64
C THR A 132 -20.61 3.54 -19.95
N GLU A 133 -20.45 4.84 -20.20
CA GLU A 133 -19.42 5.66 -19.56
C GLU A 133 -19.74 5.95 -18.09
N TYR A 134 -21.02 6.15 -17.75
CA TYR A 134 -21.48 6.25 -16.36
C TYR A 134 -21.09 4.99 -15.58
N ASP A 135 -21.46 3.83 -16.11
CA ASP A 135 -21.23 2.55 -15.46
C ASP A 135 -19.73 2.26 -15.35
N ARG A 136 -18.96 2.56 -16.40
CA ARG A 136 -17.50 2.38 -16.42
C ARG A 136 -16.83 3.22 -15.34
N VAL A 137 -17.09 4.53 -15.31
CA VAL A 137 -16.48 5.45 -14.35
C VAL A 137 -16.93 5.12 -12.93
N GLY A 138 -18.23 4.90 -12.72
CA GLY A 138 -18.78 4.51 -11.43
C GLY A 138 -18.18 3.21 -10.90
N HIS A 139 -18.04 2.20 -11.76
CA HIS A 139 -17.43 0.93 -11.38
C HIS A 139 -15.95 1.08 -11.00
N ILE A 140 -15.16 1.85 -11.78
CA ILE A 140 -13.74 2.10 -11.49
C ILE A 140 -13.58 2.72 -10.09
N ILE A 141 -14.37 3.74 -9.79
CA ILE A 141 -14.29 4.48 -8.52
C ILE A 141 -14.72 3.58 -7.36
N CYS A 142 -15.91 2.98 -7.44
CA CYS A 142 -16.45 2.16 -6.37
C CYS A 142 -15.61 0.91 -6.10
N ALA A 143 -15.14 0.23 -7.15
CA ALA A 143 -14.29 -0.95 -7.00
C ALA A 143 -12.95 -0.59 -6.31
N THR A 144 -12.39 0.58 -6.63
CA THR A 144 -11.12 1.00 -6.04
C THR A 144 -11.28 1.40 -4.58
N CYS A 145 -12.30 2.19 -4.24
CA CYS A 145 -12.62 2.52 -2.85
C CYS A 145 -12.89 1.27 -2.02
N PHE A 146 -13.68 0.33 -2.56
CA PHE A 146 -13.95 -0.94 -1.90
C PHE A 146 -12.69 -1.75 -1.65
N ALA A 147 -11.78 -1.84 -2.63
CA ALA A 147 -10.52 -2.55 -2.48
C ALA A 147 -9.66 -1.96 -1.35
N VAL A 148 -9.57 -0.63 -1.25
CA VAL A 148 -8.82 0.05 -0.17
C VAL A 148 -9.46 -0.17 1.19
N PHE A 149 -10.77 0.02 1.33
CA PHE A 149 -11.45 -0.22 2.60
C PHE A 149 -11.37 -1.68 3.04
N LYS A 150 -11.45 -2.62 2.10
CA LYS A 150 -11.29 -4.05 2.40
C LYS A 150 -9.91 -4.39 2.94
N ARG A 151 -8.85 -3.64 2.56
CA ARG A 151 -7.50 -3.79 3.15
C ARG A 151 -7.45 -3.22 4.57
N ALA A 152 -8.15 -2.12 4.81
CA ALA A 152 -8.27 -1.48 6.13
C ALA A 152 -9.24 -2.22 7.09
N LEU A 153 -10.04 -3.18 6.59
CA LEU A 153 -10.97 -3.96 7.39
C LEU A 153 -10.24 -4.68 8.54
N ASN A 154 -10.69 -4.42 9.76
CA ASN A 154 -10.14 -4.97 11.00
C ASN A 154 -8.62 -4.74 11.18
N GLY A 155 -8.07 -3.68 10.55
CA GLY A 155 -6.66 -3.31 10.69
C GLY A 155 -5.71 -4.42 10.23
N ARG A 156 -6.14 -5.31 9.32
CA ARG A 156 -5.33 -6.46 8.88
C ARG A 156 -4.02 -6.03 8.25
N GLU A 157 -4.07 -4.99 7.42
CA GLU A 157 -2.87 -4.49 6.75
C GLU A 157 -1.94 -3.78 7.73
N SER A 158 -2.46 -2.93 8.62
CA SER A 158 -1.64 -2.27 9.64
C SER A 158 -1.02 -3.28 10.60
N ALA A 159 -1.77 -4.28 11.08
CA ALA A 159 -1.25 -5.37 11.90
C ALA A 159 -0.16 -6.19 11.17
N ARG A 160 -0.32 -6.45 9.87
CA ARG A 160 0.70 -7.12 9.05
C ARG A 160 1.99 -6.31 8.99
N ILE A 161 1.89 -5.01 8.73
CA ILE A 161 3.05 -4.10 8.66
C ILE A 161 3.74 -4.02 10.02
N PHE A 162 2.99 -3.78 11.11
CA PHE A 162 3.55 -3.71 12.45
C PHE A 162 4.21 -5.03 12.89
N LYS A 163 3.64 -6.18 12.50
CA LYS A 163 4.26 -7.49 12.76
C LYS A 163 5.59 -7.64 12.02
N MET A 164 5.69 -7.17 10.77
CA MET A 164 6.94 -7.19 10.02
C MET A 164 8.00 -6.28 10.66
N LEU A 165 7.61 -5.07 11.10
CA LEU A 165 8.50 -4.12 11.77
C LEU A 165 9.02 -4.63 13.12
N ARG A 166 8.17 -5.23 13.97
CA ARG A 166 8.59 -5.77 15.28
C ARG A 166 9.59 -6.91 15.17
N VAL A 167 9.49 -7.73 14.12
CA VAL A 167 10.44 -8.82 13.84
C VAL A 167 11.82 -8.28 13.40
N THR A 168 11.89 -7.02 12.95
CA THR A 168 13.15 -6.32 12.65
C THR A 168 13.86 -5.91 13.94
N GLU A 169 13.14 -5.42 14.95
CA GLU A 169 13.76 -4.97 16.22
C GLU A 169 14.30 -6.13 17.07
N SER A 170 13.63 -7.29 17.07
CA SER A 170 14.04 -8.46 17.88
C SER A 170 15.29 -9.18 17.37
N ASN A 171 15.81 -8.83 16.20
CA ASN A 171 17.06 -9.36 15.65
C ASN A 171 18.27 -8.44 15.85
N SER A 172 18.08 -7.25 16.42
CA SER A 172 19.20 -6.55 17.04
C SER A 172 19.56 -7.32 18.31
N PRO A 173 20.83 -7.73 18.52
CA PRO A 173 21.23 -8.30 19.80
C PRO A 173 21.09 -7.20 20.85
N GLN A 174 19.92 -7.13 21.48
CA GLN A 174 19.79 -6.48 22.78
C GLN A 174 20.83 -7.14 23.67
N LYS A 175 21.78 -6.34 24.16
CA LYS A 175 22.69 -6.67 25.25
C LYS A 175 21.88 -7.21 26.43
N GLN A 176 21.58 -8.51 26.43
CA GLN A 176 21.14 -9.20 27.61
C GLN A 176 22.32 -9.21 28.59
N ASN A 177 22.02 -8.79 29.83
CA ASN A 177 22.81 -8.97 31.05
C ASN A 177 23.80 -7.87 31.50
N LYS A 178 23.48 -6.57 31.38
CA LYS A 178 24.19 -5.56 32.20
C LYS A 178 23.73 -5.47 33.67
N LEU A 179 22.54 -5.99 34.01
CA LEU A 179 22.02 -5.91 35.39
C LEU A 179 22.61 -6.99 36.32
N TRP A 180 22.91 -8.18 35.80
CA TRP A 180 23.55 -9.24 36.58
C TRP A 180 25.06 -9.05 36.73
N ASP A 181 25.72 -8.39 35.76
CA ASP A 181 27.16 -8.11 35.83
C ASP A 181 27.50 -7.02 36.86
N ASN A 182 26.59 -6.07 37.13
CA ASN A 182 26.80 -5.07 38.17
C ASN A 182 26.63 -5.62 39.60
N LEU A 183 25.90 -6.73 39.79
CA LEU A 183 25.74 -7.37 41.09
C LEU A 183 26.92 -8.27 41.48
N LYS A 184 27.79 -8.63 40.53
CA LYS A 184 29.03 -9.39 40.80
C LYS A 184 30.21 -8.52 41.24
N PHE A 185 30.11 -7.20 41.12
CA PHE A 185 31.18 -6.27 41.51
C PHE A 185 31.20 -5.92 43.01
N TRP A 186 30.17 -6.31 43.78
CA TRP A 186 29.99 -5.93 45.19
C TRP A 186 30.04 -7.12 46.17
N ASN A 187 30.55 -8.28 45.73
CA ASN A 187 30.88 -9.43 46.59
C ASN A 187 32.35 -9.79 46.45
#